data_AF-C4QV80-F1
#
_entry.id   AF-C4QV80-F1
#
_cell.length_a   1.000
_cell.length_b   1.000
_cell.length_c   1.000
_cell.angle_alpha   90.00
_cell.angle_beta   90.00
_cell.angle_gamma   90.00
#
_symmetry.space_group_name_H-M   'P 1'
#
loop_
_entity.id
_entity.type
_entity.pdbx_description
1 polymer ?
#
loop_
_entity_poly.entity_id
_entity_poly.type
_entity_poly.pdbx_seq_one_letter_code
_entity_poly.pdbx_strand_id
1 'polypeptide(L)'
;MFSKSARLVKQVKVSLPVTPMASRRFLQTAPKFMGAASIRNPRLIAPRSLQLIRFQSQTVKVPDMAESITEGTLSQFLKKVGDYVAADEVVATIETDKIDVEVNSPVAGTITELLAAEEDTVEVGQDLFKVEPGAKPEGAAAAPKAEEPGEKKTEEAAPASSTEKKEEPPAAAWAPPPKTAEPAAPAKKETPKQTKEETSAPKAGTFSRNEERIKMNRMRLRIAERLKESQDTNASLTTFNEVDMTSLMEMRKLYKDEFLEKTGIKFGFMGAFSRASALAAKDIPSVNAAIENNDTIVYRDYMDISIAVATPKGLVTPVVRNVESLSVLDIEKEISNLGKKARDGKLTLEDMAGGTFTISNGGVFGSLYGTPIINIPQTAVLGLHGVKQRPVVVAGGKIEARPMMYLALTYDHRMMDGREGVIFLKTIKELIEDPRKMLLM
;
A
#
# COMPACT_ATOMS: atom_id res chain seq x y z
N MET A 1 -17.42 -29.89 48.88
CA MET A 1 -17.39 -31.27 48.34
C MET A 1 -16.84 -31.20 46.92
N PHE A 2 -15.72 -31.89 46.67
CA PHE A 2 -15.20 -32.51 45.43
C PHE A 2 -15.31 -31.73 44.09
N SER A 3 -14.30 -31.66 43.21
CA SER A 3 -13.00 -32.34 43.12
C SER A 3 -12.12 -31.61 42.11
N LYS A 4 -10.82 -31.58 42.41
CA LYS A 4 -9.70 -31.32 41.51
C LYS A 4 -9.67 -32.35 40.37
N SER A 5 -9.11 -31.99 39.22
CA SER A 5 -8.16 -32.88 38.53
C SER A 5 -7.21 -32.11 37.61
N ALA A 6 -5.93 -32.32 37.86
CA ALA A 6 -4.78 -31.82 37.13
C ALA A 6 -4.18 -32.97 36.27
N ARG A 7 -3.13 -32.64 35.49
CA ARG A 7 -2.16 -33.50 34.76
C ARG A 7 -2.42 -33.58 33.25
N LEU A 8 -1.44 -33.57 32.35
CA LEU A 8 0.03 -33.68 32.48
C LEU A 8 0.68 -33.12 31.20
N VAL A 9 1.69 -32.26 31.37
CA VAL A 9 2.65 -31.88 30.31
C VAL A 9 3.62 -33.04 30.13
N LYS A 10 3.86 -33.49 28.89
CA LYS A 10 4.88 -34.51 28.56
C LYS A 10 5.98 -33.85 27.73
N GLN A 11 7.08 -33.50 28.41
CA GLN A 11 8.35 -33.10 27.81
C GLN A 11 8.97 -34.31 27.09
N VAL A 12 9.40 -34.12 25.84
CA VAL A 12 10.29 -35.04 25.13
C VAL A 12 11.67 -34.37 25.06
N LYS A 13 12.63 -34.91 25.80
CA LYS A 13 14.06 -34.61 25.69
C LYS A 13 14.63 -35.43 24.53
N VAL A 14 15.26 -34.76 23.56
CA VAL A 14 16.18 -35.42 22.61
C VAL A 14 17.58 -34.86 22.86
N SER A 15 18.48 -35.75 23.24
CA SER A 15 19.89 -35.50 23.49
C SER A 15 20.71 -35.66 22.21
N LEU A 16 21.47 -34.63 21.84
CA LEU A 16 22.62 -34.72 20.93
C LEU A 16 23.82 -35.34 21.67
N PRO A 17 24.72 -36.03 20.96
CA PRO A 17 26.13 -36.05 21.33
C PRO A 17 27.01 -35.41 20.25
N VAL A 18 27.96 -34.62 20.76
CA VAL A 18 29.06 -33.92 20.10
C VAL A 18 30.30 -34.82 20.04
N THR A 19 31.27 -34.45 19.18
CA THR A 19 32.74 -34.67 19.24
C THR A 19 33.37 -35.71 18.26
N PRO A 20 34.68 -35.63 17.94
CA PRO A 20 35.44 -34.47 17.42
C PRO A 20 36.50 -34.82 16.33
N MET A 21 37.24 -33.80 15.90
CA MET A 21 38.44 -33.74 15.05
C MET A 21 39.49 -34.87 15.17
N ALA A 22 40.20 -35.12 14.05
CA ALA A 22 41.62 -35.50 14.08
C ALA A 22 42.39 -34.95 12.85
N SER A 23 43.35 -34.05 13.12
CA SER A 23 44.32 -33.50 12.17
C SER A 23 45.68 -34.20 12.37
N ARG A 24 46.33 -34.63 11.28
CA ARG A 24 47.62 -35.35 11.29
C ARG A 24 48.80 -34.39 11.09
N ARG A 25 49.73 -34.44 12.04
CA ARG A 25 51.08 -33.85 12.03
C ARG A 25 51.97 -34.48 10.95
N PHE A 26 52.84 -33.68 10.34
CA PHE A 26 54.07 -34.13 9.70
C PHE A 26 55.28 -33.42 10.30
N LEU A 27 56.33 -34.20 10.56
CA LEU A 27 57.61 -33.82 11.16
C LEU A 27 58.44 -32.92 10.24
N GLN A 28 59.22 -32.02 10.84
CA GLN A 28 60.37 -31.37 10.23
C GLN A 28 61.58 -31.52 11.17
N THR A 29 62.71 -31.96 10.62
CA THR A 29 64.04 -31.88 11.21
C THR A 29 64.97 -31.19 10.22
N ALA A 30 65.70 -30.19 10.72
CA ALA A 30 66.74 -29.43 10.02
C ALA A 30 68.09 -30.20 10.02
N PRO A 31 69.13 -29.72 9.30
CA PRO A 31 70.04 -28.76 9.95
C PRO A 31 70.62 -27.64 9.05
N LYS A 32 71.28 -26.68 9.71
CA LYS A 32 71.95 -25.46 9.25
C LYS A 32 73.28 -25.72 8.54
N PHE A 33 73.72 -24.78 7.67
CA PHE A 33 75.12 -24.29 7.62
C PHE A 33 75.22 -22.88 7.01
N MET A 34 76.10 -22.05 7.60
CA MET A 34 76.46 -20.66 7.24
C MET A 34 77.48 -20.60 6.10
N GLY A 35 77.52 -19.49 5.35
CA GLY A 35 78.66 -19.14 4.49
C GLY A 35 78.43 -17.87 3.67
N ALA A 36 79.33 -16.89 3.83
CA ALA A 36 79.18 -15.50 3.40
C ALA A 36 79.72 -15.19 1.98
N ALA A 37 79.20 -14.07 1.44
CA ALA A 37 79.82 -13.10 0.52
C ALA A 37 80.42 -13.58 -0.82
N SER A 38 79.92 -13.01 -1.94
CA SER A 38 80.67 -12.06 -2.79
C SER A 38 80.06 -11.93 -4.21
N ILE A 39 80.31 -10.76 -4.81
CA ILE A 39 80.34 -10.43 -6.25
C ILE A 39 79.09 -9.81 -6.90
N ARG A 40 79.41 -8.65 -7.51
CA ARG A 40 78.65 -7.71 -8.31
C ARG A 40 77.92 -8.33 -9.50
N ASN A 41 76.68 -7.87 -9.69
CA ASN A 41 75.93 -7.88 -10.95
C ASN A 41 76.63 -6.93 -11.99
N PRO A 42 76.48 -7.14 -13.32
CA PRO A 42 75.18 -6.84 -13.92
C PRO A 42 74.74 -7.65 -15.17
N ARG A 43 73.42 -7.60 -15.36
CA ARG A 43 72.65 -7.72 -16.62
C ARG A 43 72.56 -9.11 -17.26
N LEU A 44 71.55 -9.85 -16.78
CA LEU A 44 70.79 -10.78 -17.61
C LEU A 44 69.31 -10.37 -17.62
N ILE A 45 68.76 -10.42 -18.83
CA ILE A 45 67.43 -9.98 -19.25
C ILE A 45 66.37 -10.82 -18.52
N ALA A 46 65.49 -10.16 -17.76
CA ALA A 46 64.36 -10.82 -17.14
C ALA A 46 63.29 -11.16 -18.20
N PRO A 47 62.79 -12.41 -18.29
CA PRO A 47 61.56 -12.66 -19.01
C PRO A 47 60.41 -12.06 -18.18
N ARG A 48 59.56 -11.26 -18.84
CA ARG A 48 58.30 -10.77 -18.29
C ARG A 48 57.51 -11.96 -17.75
N SER A 49 57.42 -12.06 -16.43
CA SER A 49 56.39 -12.87 -15.78
C SER A 49 55.03 -12.36 -16.28
N LEU A 50 54.32 -13.17 -17.05
CA LEU A 50 52.88 -13.05 -17.17
C LEU A 50 52.31 -13.22 -15.76
N GLN A 51 52.13 -12.11 -15.05
CA GLN A 51 51.18 -12.07 -13.95
C GLN A 51 49.81 -12.26 -14.61
N LEU A 52 49.26 -13.48 -14.51
CA LEU A 52 47.82 -13.63 -14.58
C LEU A 52 47.26 -12.75 -13.47
N ILE A 53 46.75 -11.58 -13.83
CA ILE A 53 45.81 -10.83 -13.00
C ILE A 53 44.60 -11.77 -12.90
N ARG A 54 44.52 -12.52 -11.80
CA ARG A 54 43.25 -13.14 -11.42
C ARG A 54 42.34 -11.98 -11.09
N PHE A 55 41.44 -11.63 -12.02
CA PHE A 55 40.30 -10.80 -11.68
C PHE A 55 39.57 -11.54 -10.57
N GLN A 56 39.70 -11.00 -9.36
CA GLN A 56 39.06 -11.56 -8.19
C GLN A 56 37.58 -11.18 -8.34
N SER A 57 36.74 -12.13 -8.70
CA SER A 57 35.30 -11.92 -8.75
C SER A 57 34.84 -11.43 -7.38
N GLN A 58 34.19 -10.27 -7.35
CA GLN A 58 33.61 -9.73 -6.12
C GLN A 58 32.15 -10.18 -6.06
N THR A 59 31.82 -10.85 -4.96
CA THR A 59 30.44 -11.19 -4.65
C THR A 59 29.77 -9.97 -4.04
N VAL A 60 28.71 -9.49 -4.69
CA VAL A 60 27.87 -8.41 -4.19
C VAL A 60 26.79 -9.03 -3.31
N LYS A 61 26.73 -8.54 -2.06
CA LYS A 61 25.79 -9.02 -1.06
C LYS A 61 24.55 -8.13 -1.01
N VAL A 62 23.46 -8.66 -0.45
CA VAL A 62 22.30 -7.86 -0.09
C VAL A 62 22.75 -6.72 0.85
N PRO A 63 22.52 -5.44 0.48
CA PRO A 63 22.92 -4.30 1.29
C PRO A 63 22.15 -4.27 2.62
N ASP A 64 22.72 -3.62 3.63
CA ASP A 64 22.05 -3.45 4.92
C ASP A 64 20.73 -2.71 4.72
N MET A 65 19.64 -3.41 5.03
CA MET A 65 18.30 -2.84 5.07
C MET A 65 18.12 -2.14 6.42
N ALA A 66 17.30 -1.09 6.48
CA ALA A 66 17.06 -0.32 7.70
C ALA A 66 16.83 -1.24 8.91
N GLU A 67 17.27 -0.80 10.10
CA GLU A 67 17.53 -1.55 11.36
C GLU A 67 16.45 -2.56 11.85
N SER A 68 15.32 -2.69 11.17
CA SER A 68 14.21 -3.60 11.48
C SER A 68 13.85 -4.62 10.36
N ILE A 69 14.61 -4.71 9.26
CA ILE A 69 14.32 -5.63 8.14
C ILE A 69 15.51 -6.58 7.93
N THR A 70 15.31 -7.87 8.21
CA THR A 70 16.36 -8.91 8.14
C THR A 70 16.34 -9.74 6.85
N GLU A 71 15.27 -9.65 6.06
CA GLU A 71 15.06 -10.40 4.82
C GLU A 71 14.20 -9.60 3.83
N GLY A 72 14.37 -9.86 2.52
CA GLY A 72 13.59 -9.27 1.43
C GLY A 72 13.41 -10.25 0.27
N THR A 73 12.50 -9.96 -0.66
CA THR A 73 12.29 -10.79 -1.85
C THR A 73 12.78 -10.08 -3.09
N LEU A 74 13.55 -10.76 -3.94
CA LEU A 74 14.08 -10.16 -5.15
C LEU A 74 12.96 -10.00 -6.19
N SER A 75 12.56 -8.76 -6.47
CA SER A 75 11.44 -8.46 -7.37
C SER A 75 11.84 -8.66 -8.84
N GLN A 76 12.92 -8.00 -9.28
CA GLN A 76 13.35 -8.09 -10.67
C GLN A 76 14.85 -7.77 -10.81
N PHE A 77 15.54 -8.51 -11.68
CA PHE A 77 16.86 -8.12 -12.16
C PHE A 77 16.73 -7.19 -13.37
N LEU A 78 17.33 -6.00 -13.26
CA LEU A 78 17.37 -5.03 -14.37
C LEU A 78 18.49 -5.36 -15.38
N LYS A 79 19.48 -6.17 -14.98
CA LYS A 79 20.64 -6.59 -15.78
C LYS A 79 20.75 -8.12 -15.80
N LYS A 80 21.11 -8.70 -16.95
CA LYS A 80 21.26 -10.15 -17.12
C LYS A 80 22.70 -10.61 -16.93
N VAL A 81 22.90 -11.92 -16.77
CA VAL A 81 24.24 -12.55 -16.76
C VAL A 81 24.96 -12.18 -18.06
N GLY A 82 26.14 -11.57 -17.95
CA GLY A 82 26.96 -11.09 -19.07
C GLY A 82 26.85 -9.59 -19.36
N ASP A 83 25.91 -8.87 -18.74
CA ASP A 83 25.77 -7.43 -18.94
C ASP A 83 26.84 -6.64 -18.17
N TYR A 84 27.32 -5.56 -18.80
CA TYR A 84 28.23 -4.60 -18.18
C TYR A 84 27.45 -3.65 -17.27
N VAL A 85 27.93 -3.45 -16.05
CA VAL A 85 27.36 -2.55 -15.06
C VAL A 85 28.42 -1.52 -14.68
N ALA A 86 28.06 -0.25 -14.62
CA ALA A 86 28.91 0.80 -14.07
C ALA A 86 28.90 0.78 -12.54
N ALA A 87 29.92 1.36 -11.90
CA ALA A 87 29.88 1.56 -10.46
C ALA A 87 28.67 2.44 -10.09
N ASP A 88 27.99 2.09 -8.99
CA ASP A 88 26.77 2.71 -8.46
C ASP A 88 25.52 2.61 -9.35
N GLU A 89 25.52 1.71 -10.35
CA GLU A 89 24.34 1.45 -11.19
C GLU A 89 23.43 0.39 -10.57
N VAL A 90 22.11 0.58 -10.67
CA VAL A 90 21.08 -0.30 -10.11
C VAL A 90 21.01 -1.62 -10.88
N VAL A 91 21.15 -2.75 -10.17
CA VAL A 91 21.18 -4.10 -10.77
C VAL A 91 19.92 -4.90 -10.45
N ALA A 92 19.39 -4.77 -9.24
CA ALA A 92 18.21 -5.50 -8.79
C ALA A 92 17.36 -4.62 -7.86
N THR A 93 16.06 -4.87 -7.85
CA THR A 93 15.13 -4.26 -6.89
C THR A 93 14.65 -5.34 -5.92
N ILE A 94 14.83 -5.12 -4.62
CA ILE A 94 14.36 -6.01 -3.57
C ILE A 94 13.10 -5.43 -2.94
N GLU A 95 11.98 -6.15 -3.01
CA GLU A 95 10.74 -5.80 -2.32
C GLU A 95 10.83 -6.27 -0.86
N THR A 96 10.71 -5.34 0.08
CA THR A 96 10.62 -5.63 1.52
C THR A 96 9.20 -5.41 2.02
N ASP A 97 8.92 -5.77 3.28
CA ASP A 97 7.59 -5.64 3.92
C ASP A 97 6.98 -4.24 3.86
N LYS A 98 7.75 -3.19 3.51
CA LYS A 98 7.27 -1.81 3.49
C LYS A 98 7.75 -0.96 2.30
N ILE A 99 8.94 -1.21 1.73
CA ILE A 99 9.53 -0.38 0.64
C ILE A 99 10.38 -1.23 -0.30
N ASP A 100 10.44 -0.84 -1.57
CA ASP A 100 11.35 -1.41 -2.57
C ASP A 100 12.77 -0.81 -2.37
N VAL A 101 13.78 -1.66 -2.12
CA VAL A 101 15.18 -1.27 -1.93
C VAL A 101 15.96 -1.59 -3.21
N GLU A 102 16.61 -0.58 -3.79
CA GLU A 102 17.47 -0.74 -4.96
C GLU A 102 18.87 -1.22 -4.57
N VAL A 103 19.36 -2.27 -5.22
CA VAL A 103 20.72 -2.81 -5.02
C VAL A 103 21.64 -2.31 -6.12
N ASN A 104 22.64 -1.52 -5.72
CA ASN A 104 23.62 -0.92 -6.62
C ASN A 104 24.89 -1.77 -6.72
N SER A 105 25.56 -1.73 -7.88
CA SER A 105 26.84 -2.44 -8.08
C SER A 105 28.01 -1.64 -7.47
N PRO A 106 28.82 -2.22 -6.58
CA PRO A 106 29.96 -1.53 -5.95
C PRO A 106 31.16 -1.33 -6.89
N VAL A 107 31.23 -2.06 -8.02
CA VAL A 107 32.34 -1.99 -8.97
C VAL A 107 31.83 -2.05 -10.41
N ALA A 108 32.51 -1.34 -11.31
CA ALA A 108 32.25 -1.43 -12.73
C ALA A 108 32.80 -2.74 -13.31
N GLY A 109 31.95 -3.55 -13.94
CA GLY A 109 32.31 -4.89 -14.38
C GLY A 109 31.17 -5.66 -15.03
N THR A 110 31.42 -6.90 -15.42
CA THR A 110 30.42 -7.79 -16.02
C THR A 110 29.86 -8.75 -14.98
N ILE A 111 28.54 -8.94 -14.97
CA ILE A 111 27.87 -9.90 -14.09
C ILE A 111 28.18 -11.33 -14.57
N THR A 112 28.91 -12.13 -13.80
CA THR A 112 29.31 -13.48 -14.20
C THR A 112 28.31 -14.55 -13.77
N GLU A 113 27.69 -14.39 -12.60
CA GLU A 113 26.77 -15.38 -12.02
C GLU A 113 25.69 -14.66 -11.20
N LEU A 114 24.42 -15.01 -11.41
CA LEU A 114 23.30 -14.67 -10.52
C LEU A 114 23.12 -15.85 -9.55
N LEU A 115 23.20 -15.59 -8.25
CA LEU A 115 23.12 -16.60 -7.19
C LEU A 115 21.73 -16.68 -6.54
N ALA A 116 20.86 -15.72 -6.85
CA ALA A 116 19.44 -15.70 -6.48
C ALA A 116 18.56 -15.68 -7.75
N ALA A 117 17.42 -16.37 -7.72
CA ALA A 117 16.42 -16.30 -8.78
C ALA A 117 15.48 -15.11 -8.56
N GLU A 118 14.84 -14.63 -9.63
CA GLU A 118 13.70 -13.70 -9.50
C GLU A 118 12.61 -14.36 -8.64
N GLU A 119 12.01 -13.59 -7.72
CA GLU A 119 11.04 -14.04 -6.71
C GLU A 119 11.61 -14.87 -5.53
N ASP A 120 12.94 -14.98 -5.40
CA ASP A 120 13.57 -15.70 -4.29
C ASP A 120 13.71 -14.84 -3.02
N THR A 121 13.73 -15.49 -1.85
CA THR A 121 13.88 -14.81 -0.54
C THR A 121 15.36 -14.68 -0.20
N VAL A 122 15.82 -13.46 0.02
CA VAL A 122 17.22 -13.12 0.27
C VAL A 122 17.39 -12.46 1.65
N GLU A 123 18.30 -12.99 2.46
CA GLU A 123 18.65 -12.45 3.78
C GLU A 123 19.73 -11.36 3.68
N VAL A 124 19.76 -10.42 4.62
CA VAL A 124 20.80 -9.38 4.68
C VAL A 124 22.18 -10.04 4.77
N GLY A 125 23.08 -9.69 3.84
CA GLY A 125 24.41 -10.29 3.73
C GLY A 125 24.50 -11.58 2.89
N GLN A 126 23.40 -12.05 2.30
CA GLN A 126 23.39 -13.16 1.34
C GLN A 126 24.00 -12.74 -0.01
N ASP A 127 24.68 -13.68 -0.66
CA ASP A 127 25.34 -13.46 -1.95
C ASP A 127 24.30 -13.37 -3.08
N LEU A 128 24.18 -12.21 -3.73
CA LEU A 128 23.18 -11.97 -4.79
C LEU A 128 23.73 -12.28 -6.20
N PHE A 129 24.88 -11.69 -6.53
CA PHE A 129 25.52 -11.86 -7.83
C PHE A 129 27.03 -11.65 -7.73
N LYS A 130 27.78 -12.27 -8.64
CA LYS A 130 29.23 -12.07 -8.77
C LYS A 130 29.52 -11.12 -9.93
N VAL A 131 30.39 -10.14 -9.68
CA VAL A 131 30.89 -9.20 -10.69
C VAL A 131 32.38 -9.40 -10.86
N GLU A 132 32.83 -9.55 -12.10
CA GLU A 132 34.25 -9.47 -12.44
C GLU A 132 34.61 -8.02 -12.77
N PRO A 133 35.54 -7.39 -12.03
CA PRO A 133 36.01 -6.04 -12.33
C PRO A 133 36.67 -6.04 -13.71
N GLY A 134 36.18 -5.24 -14.65
CA GLY A 134 36.66 -5.27 -16.03
C GLY A 134 36.53 -3.91 -16.70
N ALA A 135 37.57 -3.51 -17.44
CA ALA A 135 37.47 -2.33 -18.29
C ALA A 135 36.47 -2.60 -19.42
N LYS A 136 35.64 -1.59 -19.72
CA LYS A 136 34.62 -1.59 -20.77
C LYS A 136 35.18 -2.21 -22.07
N PRO A 137 34.50 -3.20 -22.68
CA PRO A 137 34.96 -3.75 -23.95
C PRO A 137 34.98 -2.66 -25.02
N GLU A 138 36.17 -2.42 -25.54
CA GLU A 138 36.45 -1.46 -26.60
C GLU A 138 36.09 -2.11 -27.94
N GLY A 139 34.95 -1.71 -28.53
CA GLY A 139 34.72 -1.81 -29.97
C GLY A 139 33.59 -2.73 -30.45
N ALA A 140 32.38 -2.17 -30.57
CA ALA A 140 31.48 -2.44 -31.69
C ALA A 140 30.59 -1.22 -31.99
N ALA A 141 31.02 -0.44 -32.99
CA ALA A 141 30.27 0.37 -33.95
C ALA A 141 29.35 1.54 -33.49
N ALA A 142 29.89 2.76 -33.64
CA ALA A 142 29.39 3.86 -34.48
C ALA A 142 27.98 4.47 -34.29
N ALA A 143 27.98 5.63 -33.60
CA ALA A 143 27.31 6.93 -33.90
C ALA A 143 25.75 7.02 -33.99
N PRO A 144 25.12 8.22 -33.84
CA PRO A 144 25.67 9.56 -33.59
C PRO A 144 25.05 10.35 -32.40
N LYS A 145 25.87 11.26 -31.87
CA LYS A 145 25.59 12.66 -31.47
C LYS A 145 24.12 13.10 -31.34
N ALA A 146 23.70 13.41 -30.11
CA ALA A 146 22.50 14.21 -29.83
C ALA A 146 22.89 15.70 -29.77
N GLU A 147 22.24 16.49 -30.62
CA GLU A 147 22.26 17.94 -30.67
C GLU A 147 21.47 18.57 -29.50
N GLU A 148 21.84 19.81 -29.16
CA GLU A 148 21.09 20.73 -28.30
C GLU A 148 19.65 20.93 -28.78
N PRO A 149 18.66 21.12 -27.89
CA PRO A 149 17.38 21.70 -28.27
C PRO A 149 17.46 23.23 -28.21
N GLY A 150 17.49 23.86 -29.38
CA GLY A 150 17.23 25.28 -29.56
C GLY A 150 15.75 25.64 -29.43
N GLU A 151 15.49 26.79 -28.83
CA GLU A 151 14.20 27.47 -28.71
C GLU A 151 13.56 27.82 -30.07
N LYS A 152 12.21 27.73 -30.15
CA LYS A 152 11.33 28.83 -30.62
C LYS A 152 9.83 28.54 -30.44
N LYS A 153 9.27 29.16 -29.40
CA LYS A 153 8.12 30.11 -29.35
C LYS A 153 6.97 30.09 -30.40
N THR A 154 5.75 29.98 -29.83
CA THR A 154 4.47 30.74 -30.01
C THR A 154 3.59 30.63 -31.27
N GLU A 155 2.32 30.26 -31.06
CA GLU A 155 1.06 31.03 -31.29
C GLU A 155 -0.13 30.08 -30.95
N GLU A 156 -0.91 30.27 -29.88
CA GLU A 156 -2.02 31.22 -29.66
C GLU A 156 -3.16 31.16 -30.70
N ALA A 157 -4.31 30.58 -30.30
CA ALA A 157 -5.65 31.07 -30.65
C ALA A 157 -6.77 30.23 -29.97
N ALA A 158 -7.56 30.90 -29.13
CA ALA A 158 -8.98 30.68 -28.88
C ALA A 158 -9.65 32.08 -29.00
N PRO A 159 -10.99 32.30 -28.95
CA PRO A 159 -12.14 31.40 -28.73
C PRO A 159 -13.40 31.74 -29.61
N ALA A 160 -14.60 31.28 -29.16
CA ALA A 160 -16.00 31.68 -29.51
C ALA A 160 -16.67 30.91 -30.67
N SER A 161 -17.98 30.57 -30.72
CA SER A 161 -19.18 30.80 -29.87
C SER A 161 -20.37 29.94 -30.40
N SER A 162 -21.45 29.89 -29.60
CA SER A 162 -22.73 29.17 -29.56
C SER A 162 -23.71 29.18 -30.76
N THR A 163 -24.66 28.23 -30.79
CA THR A 163 -26.15 28.39 -30.71
C THR A 163 -26.82 27.01 -30.79
N GLU A 164 -27.51 26.48 -29.75
CA GLU A 164 -28.86 26.74 -29.22
C GLU A 164 -30.01 26.08 -30.03
N LYS A 165 -30.70 25.08 -29.45
CA LYS A 165 -32.16 24.94 -29.54
C LYS A 165 -32.78 23.99 -28.50
N LYS A 166 -33.89 24.47 -27.96
CA LYS A 166 -34.81 23.98 -26.93
C LYS A 166 -36.02 23.33 -27.62
N GLU A 167 -36.57 22.24 -27.07
CA GLU A 167 -38.03 21.95 -27.08
C GLU A 167 -38.36 20.66 -26.30
N GLU A 168 -39.51 20.69 -25.64
CA GLU A 168 -40.15 19.66 -24.80
C GLU A 168 -41.59 19.45 -25.34
N PRO A 169 -42.41 18.52 -24.81
CA PRO A 169 -42.68 17.13 -25.21
C PRO A 169 -44.01 16.95 -26.01
N PRO A 170 -44.46 15.72 -26.36
CA PRO A 170 -45.62 15.16 -25.64
C PRO A 170 -45.70 13.61 -25.54
N ALA A 171 -46.77 13.15 -24.89
CA ALA A 171 -47.03 11.85 -24.28
C ALA A 171 -47.67 10.74 -25.16
N ALA A 172 -47.52 9.50 -24.66
CA ALA A 172 -48.45 8.35 -24.63
C ALA A 172 -49.09 7.78 -25.93
N ALA A 173 -48.83 6.48 -26.21
CA ALA A 173 -49.83 5.49 -26.64
C ALA A 173 -49.24 4.05 -26.71
N TRP A 174 -50.12 3.04 -26.65
CA TRP A 174 -49.94 1.64 -26.23
C TRP A 174 -50.05 0.64 -27.41
N ALA A 175 -49.10 -0.32 -27.54
CA ALA A 175 -49.07 -1.69 -28.15
C ALA A 175 -49.78 -2.00 -29.52
N PRO A 176 -49.77 -3.24 -30.10
CA PRO A 176 -49.08 -4.53 -29.83
C PRO A 176 -48.40 -5.18 -31.10
N PRO A 177 -47.89 -6.45 -31.10
CA PRO A 177 -46.84 -6.96 -32.02
C PRO A 177 -47.36 -7.81 -33.20
N PRO A 178 -46.55 -8.12 -34.23
CA PRO A 178 -46.96 -9.05 -35.29
C PRO A 178 -46.40 -10.47 -35.11
N LYS A 179 -47.29 -11.43 -35.37
CA LYS A 179 -47.05 -12.86 -35.55
C LYS A 179 -46.55 -13.17 -36.97
N THR A 180 -45.88 -14.31 -37.03
CA THR A 180 -45.45 -15.18 -38.14
C THR A 180 -46.38 -15.31 -39.35
N ALA A 181 -45.76 -15.47 -40.54
CA ALA A 181 -46.31 -16.22 -41.68
C ALA A 181 -45.18 -16.81 -42.58
N GLU A 182 -45.22 -18.14 -42.71
CA GLU A 182 -44.62 -19.05 -43.71
C GLU A 182 -45.23 -18.86 -45.12
N PRO A 183 -45.05 -19.74 -46.15
CA PRO A 183 -43.91 -20.57 -46.65
C PRO A 183 -43.80 -20.57 -48.21
N ALA A 184 -42.82 -21.27 -48.82
CA ALA A 184 -42.99 -22.24 -49.95
C ALA A 184 -41.69 -22.61 -50.73
N ALA A 185 -41.24 -23.87 -50.56
CA ALA A 185 -41.01 -24.97 -51.56
C ALA A 185 -40.22 -24.74 -52.89
N PRO A 186 -39.74 -25.81 -53.59
CA PRO A 186 -39.23 -27.14 -53.15
C PRO A 186 -37.98 -27.64 -53.94
N ALA A 187 -37.22 -28.62 -53.43
CA ALA A 187 -36.45 -29.54 -54.29
C ALA A 187 -36.12 -30.90 -53.63
N LYS A 188 -36.68 -31.95 -54.25
CA LYS A 188 -36.28 -33.36 -54.45
C LYS A 188 -35.74 -34.23 -53.30
N LYS A 189 -36.43 -35.39 -53.18
CA LYS A 189 -36.13 -36.61 -52.42
C LYS A 189 -34.91 -37.37 -52.96
N GLU A 190 -34.03 -37.82 -52.07
CA GLU A 190 -33.49 -39.19 -52.02
C GLU A 190 -33.32 -39.61 -50.53
N THR A 191 -33.69 -40.84 -50.22
CA THR A 191 -33.66 -41.49 -48.88
C THR A 191 -32.70 -42.69 -48.93
N PRO A 192 -32.25 -43.28 -47.81
CA PRO A 192 -31.71 -42.69 -46.57
C PRO A 192 -30.42 -43.43 -46.12
N LYS A 193 -29.41 -42.72 -45.57
CA LYS A 193 -28.36 -43.37 -44.77
C LYS A 193 -28.51 -42.93 -43.33
N GLN A 194 -29.06 -43.83 -42.51
CA GLN A 194 -29.15 -43.68 -41.06
C GLN A 194 -27.76 -43.39 -40.48
N THR A 195 -27.53 -42.13 -40.15
CA THR A 195 -26.58 -41.73 -39.12
C THR A 195 -27.46 -41.20 -37.99
N LYS A 196 -27.31 -41.77 -36.80
CA LYS A 196 -28.00 -41.31 -35.60
C LYS A 196 -27.64 -39.84 -35.39
N GLU A 197 -28.54 -38.94 -35.77
CA GLU A 197 -28.54 -37.58 -35.25
C GLU A 197 -29.05 -37.66 -33.81
N GLU A 198 -28.11 -37.69 -32.87
CA GLU A 198 -28.39 -37.25 -31.51
C GLU A 198 -28.87 -35.80 -31.59
N THR A 199 -30.13 -35.61 -31.24
CA THR A 199 -30.76 -34.31 -31.10
C THR A 199 -30.06 -33.57 -29.96
N SER A 200 -28.98 -32.84 -30.26
CA SER A 200 -28.41 -31.89 -29.31
C SER A 200 -29.40 -30.74 -29.17
N ALA A 201 -30.22 -30.80 -28.13
CA ALA A 201 -30.96 -29.65 -27.64
C ALA A 201 -29.98 -28.45 -27.52
N PRO A 202 -30.41 -27.22 -27.86
CA PRO A 202 -29.56 -26.05 -27.73
C PRO A 202 -29.11 -25.95 -26.27
N LYS A 203 -27.83 -26.23 -26.01
CA LYS A 203 -27.23 -26.00 -24.69
C LYS A 203 -27.33 -24.51 -24.40
N ALA A 204 -28.22 -24.16 -23.48
CA ALA A 204 -28.29 -22.84 -22.90
C ALA A 204 -26.88 -22.42 -22.43
N GLY A 205 -26.41 -21.27 -22.92
CA GLY A 205 -25.25 -20.52 -22.44
C GLY A 205 -24.02 -21.34 -22.05
N THR A 206 -23.10 -21.56 -22.98
CA THR A 206 -21.76 -22.08 -22.62
C THR A 206 -20.95 -20.92 -22.02
N PHE A 207 -21.15 -20.64 -20.74
CA PHE A 207 -20.29 -19.68 -20.02
C PHE A 207 -18.92 -20.33 -19.76
N SER A 208 -17.84 -19.60 -20.03
CA SER A 208 -16.49 -20.04 -19.68
C SER A 208 -16.37 -20.20 -18.16
N ARG A 209 -15.84 -21.34 -17.71
CA ARG A 209 -15.58 -21.66 -16.29
C ARG A 209 -14.07 -21.72 -16.01
N ASN A 210 -13.32 -20.79 -16.58
CA ASN A 210 -11.88 -20.72 -16.34
C ASN A 210 -11.60 -20.23 -14.91
N GLU A 211 -10.71 -20.93 -14.21
CA GLU A 211 -10.20 -20.53 -12.89
C GLU A 211 -8.74 -20.09 -13.03
N GLU A 212 -8.40 -18.92 -12.48
CA GLU A 212 -7.02 -18.42 -12.41
C GLU A 212 -6.56 -18.41 -10.96
N ARG A 213 -5.37 -18.93 -10.70
CA ARG A 213 -4.78 -19.00 -9.35
C ARG A 213 -3.56 -18.09 -9.30
N ILE A 214 -3.68 -16.98 -8.57
CA ILE A 214 -2.62 -16.00 -8.39
C ILE A 214 -2.15 -16.09 -6.92
N LYS A 215 -0.84 -16.21 -6.70
CA LYS A 215 -0.25 -16.17 -5.36
C LYS A 215 -0.37 -14.75 -4.79
N MET A 216 -0.72 -14.62 -3.51
CA MET A 216 -0.70 -13.30 -2.86
C MET A 216 0.72 -12.79 -2.71
N ASN A 217 0.94 -11.50 -2.93
CA ASN A 217 2.21 -10.85 -2.62
C ASN A 217 2.41 -10.71 -1.09
N ARG A 218 3.66 -10.48 -0.66
CA ARG A 218 4.03 -10.37 0.77
C ARG A 218 3.24 -9.27 1.48
N MET A 219 3.10 -8.11 0.85
CA MET A 219 2.32 -6.99 1.39
C MET A 219 0.88 -7.40 1.71
N ARG A 220 0.19 -8.10 0.78
CA ARG A 220 -1.20 -8.53 1.00
C ARG A 220 -1.32 -9.60 2.08
N LEU A 221 -0.36 -10.52 2.16
CA LEU A 221 -0.31 -11.50 3.25
C LEU A 221 -0.20 -10.79 4.60
N ARG A 222 0.71 -9.82 4.73
CA ARG A 222 0.91 -9.08 5.98
C ARG A 222 -0.31 -8.23 6.38
N ILE A 223 -0.96 -7.60 5.41
CA ILE A 223 -2.23 -6.88 5.64
C ILE A 223 -3.31 -7.85 6.12
N ALA A 224 -3.44 -9.02 5.48
CA ALA A 224 -4.43 -10.03 5.86
C ALA A 224 -4.23 -10.55 7.29
N GLU A 225 -2.98 -10.83 7.67
CA GLU A 225 -2.61 -11.21 9.04
C GLU A 225 -3.03 -10.13 10.04
N ARG A 226 -2.66 -8.86 9.80
CA ARG A 226 -3.01 -7.75 10.71
C ARG A 226 -4.50 -7.49 10.83
N LEU A 227 -5.24 -7.57 9.73
CA LEU A 227 -6.70 -7.39 9.75
C LEU A 227 -7.35 -8.51 10.57
N LYS A 228 -6.87 -9.75 10.44
CA LYS A 228 -7.40 -10.88 11.19
C LYS A 228 -7.02 -10.80 12.68
N GLU A 229 -5.79 -10.41 12.98
CA GLU A 229 -5.31 -10.15 14.34
C GLU A 229 -6.17 -9.12 15.06
N SER A 230 -6.52 -8.01 14.38
CA SER A 230 -7.42 -6.99 14.96
C SER A 230 -8.79 -7.57 15.31
N GLN A 231 -9.39 -8.39 14.43
CA GLN A 231 -10.70 -9.00 14.66
C GLN A 231 -10.69 -10.03 15.80
N ASP A 232 -9.61 -10.79 15.92
CA ASP A 232 -9.50 -11.84 16.93
C ASP A 232 -9.15 -11.26 18.32
N THR A 233 -8.48 -10.11 18.35
CA THR A 233 -8.03 -9.45 19.59
C THR A 233 -9.08 -8.51 20.16
N ASN A 234 -9.71 -7.67 19.33
CA ASN A 234 -10.60 -6.61 19.78
C ASN A 234 -12.03 -7.14 19.96
N ALA A 235 -12.69 -6.77 21.06
CA ALA A 235 -14.12 -6.99 21.22
C ALA A 235 -14.88 -5.92 20.43
N SER A 236 -14.80 -6.01 19.10
CA SER A 236 -15.25 -4.93 18.20
C SER A 236 -16.77 -4.74 18.25
N LEU A 237 -17.21 -3.52 18.55
CA LEU A 237 -18.60 -3.08 18.41
C LEU A 237 -18.67 -1.88 17.47
N THR A 238 -19.70 -1.82 16.63
CA THR A 238 -19.94 -0.65 15.76
C THR A 238 -21.26 0.02 16.10
N THR A 239 -21.23 1.33 16.30
CA THR A 239 -22.43 2.16 16.42
C THR A 239 -22.54 3.12 15.23
N PHE A 240 -23.77 3.52 14.90
CA PHE A 240 -24.07 4.31 13.71
C PHE A 240 -24.90 5.53 14.07
N ASN A 241 -24.59 6.66 13.45
CA ASN A 241 -25.43 7.85 13.43
C ASN A 241 -25.57 8.35 11.99
N GLU A 242 -26.66 9.05 11.68
CA GLU A 242 -26.73 9.91 10.51
C GLU A 242 -26.36 11.35 10.88
N VAL A 243 -25.82 12.11 9.93
CA VAL A 243 -25.43 13.51 10.10
C VAL A 243 -25.92 14.32 8.90
N ASP A 244 -26.52 15.49 9.17
CA ASP A 244 -26.87 16.47 8.15
C ASP A 244 -25.62 17.29 7.77
N MET A 245 -25.24 17.23 6.49
CA MET A 245 -24.07 17.92 5.95
C MET A 245 -24.37 19.34 5.46
N THR A 246 -25.63 19.82 5.53
CA THR A 246 -26.05 21.09 4.93
C THR A 246 -25.13 22.24 5.36
N SER A 247 -25.01 22.49 6.68
CA SER A 247 -24.27 23.63 7.22
C SER A 247 -22.79 23.61 6.82
N LEU A 248 -22.17 22.44 6.87
CA LEU A 248 -20.76 22.27 6.51
C LEU A 248 -20.53 22.43 5.00
N MET A 249 -21.45 21.94 4.17
CA MET A 249 -21.40 22.11 2.71
C MET A 249 -21.62 23.58 2.30
N GLU A 250 -22.53 24.29 2.97
CA GLU A 250 -22.77 25.72 2.76
C GLU A 250 -21.55 26.54 3.17
N MET A 251 -20.99 26.29 4.36
CA MET A 251 -19.76 26.94 4.82
C MET A 251 -18.63 26.73 3.81
N ARG A 252 -18.42 25.49 3.35
CA ARG A 252 -17.43 25.20 2.32
C ARG A 252 -17.72 25.96 1.02
N LYS A 253 -18.97 26.00 0.56
CA LYS A 253 -19.34 26.70 -0.68
C LYS A 253 -19.04 28.19 -0.62
N LEU A 254 -19.29 28.83 0.53
CA LEU A 254 -19.06 30.26 0.74
C LEU A 254 -17.57 30.62 0.75
N TYR A 255 -16.75 29.80 1.41
CA TYR A 255 -15.36 30.17 1.74
C TYR A 255 -14.29 29.46 0.89
N LYS A 256 -14.62 28.37 0.18
CA LYS A 256 -13.60 27.54 -0.51
C LYS A 256 -12.70 28.31 -1.47
N ASP A 257 -13.23 29.25 -2.24
CA ASP A 257 -12.48 29.93 -3.29
C ASP A 257 -11.61 31.04 -2.69
N GLU A 258 -12.16 31.84 -1.77
CA GLU A 258 -11.43 32.88 -1.04
C GLU A 258 -10.23 32.32 -0.25
N PHE A 259 -10.42 31.21 0.48
CA PHE A 259 -9.32 30.62 1.24
C PHE A 259 -8.31 29.93 0.33
N LEU A 260 -8.74 29.35 -0.79
CA LEU A 260 -7.82 28.78 -1.76
C LEU A 260 -6.90 29.87 -2.35
N GLU A 261 -7.43 31.05 -2.66
CA GLU A 261 -6.64 32.18 -3.16
C GLU A 261 -5.69 32.75 -2.10
N LYS A 262 -6.14 32.91 -0.85
CA LYS A 262 -5.33 33.53 0.22
C LYS A 262 -4.27 32.60 0.79
N THR A 263 -4.59 31.33 0.98
CA THR A 263 -3.75 30.38 1.73
C THR A 263 -3.13 29.29 0.86
N GLY A 264 -3.65 29.09 -0.36
CA GLY A 264 -3.28 27.95 -1.21
C GLY A 264 -3.82 26.60 -0.73
N ILE A 265 -4.62 26.57 0.34
CA ILE A 265 -5.16 25.34 0.94
C ILE A 265 -6.55 25.05 0.36
N LYS A 266 -6.75 23.82 -0.08
CA LYS A 266 -8.08 23.36 -0.53
C LYS A 266 -8.94 23.05 0.69
N PHE A 267 -10.06 23.75 0.83
CA PHE A 267 -11.01 23.46 1.90
C PHE A 267 -11.75 22.14 1.61
N GLY A 268 -11.41 21.08 2.35
CA GLY A 268 -12.08 19.78 2.34
C GLY A 268 -13.11 19.63 3.47
N PHE A 269 -13.59 18.40 3.65
CA PHE A 269 -14.46 18.03 4.77
C PHE A 269 -13.71 17.25 5.85
N MET A 270 -12.55 16.66 5.52
CA MET A 270 -11.83 15.76 6.42
C MET A 270 -11.26 16.50 7.61
N GLY A 271 -10.82 17.74 7.44
CA GLY A 271 -10.33 18.60 8.51
C GLY A 271 -11.43 18.92 9.53
N ALA A 272 -12.68 19.11 9.07
CA ALA A 272 -13.81 19.32 9.97
C ALA A 272 -14.09 18.07 10.82
N PHE A 273 -14.14 16.88 10.19
CA PHE A 273 -14.33 15.62 10.94
C PHE A 273 -13.15 15.29 11.86
N SER A 274 -11.93 15.59 11.44
CA SER A 274 -10.72 15.39 12.24
C SER A 274 -10.73 16.31 13.47
N ARG A 275 -11.03 17.59 13.28
CA ARG A 275 -11.17 18.57 14.37
C ARG A 275 -12.32 18.19 15.31
N ALA A 276 -13.47 17.81 14.77
CA ALA A 276 -14.62 17.37 15.57
C ALA A 276 -14.30 16.11 16.40
N SER A 277 -13.55 15.16 15.82
CA SER A 277 -13.09 13.96 16.54
C SER A 277 -12.13 14.31 17.67
N ALA A 278 -11.18 15.22 17.44
CA ALA A 278 -10.26 15.69 18.47
C ALA A 278 -10.95 16.44 19.61
N LEU A 279 -11.95 17.27 19.29
CA LEU A 279 -12.76 17.94 20.31
C LEU A 279 -13.59 16.95 21.12
N ALA A 280 -14.25 16.00 20.46
CA ALA A 280 -15.05 14.96 21.14
C ALA A 280 -14.19 14.02 22.00
N ALA A 281 -12.93 13.78 21.62
CA ALA A 281 -12.00 12.95 22.37
C ALA A 281 -11.58 13.57 23.72
N LYS A 282 -11.68 14.90 23.88
CA LYS A 282 -11.42 15.57 25.17
C LYS A 282 -12.42 15.11 26.25
N ASP A 283 -13.68 14.95 25.87
CA ASP A 283 -14.74 14.50 26.79
C ASP A 283 -14.74 12.97 26.97
N ILE A 284 -14.26 12.23 25.96
CA ILE A 284 -14.17 10.76 25.97
C ILE A 284 -12.73 10.31 25.70
N PRO A 285 -11.81 10.42 26.68
CA PRO A 285 -10.39 10.10 26.47
C PRO A 285 -10.13 8.62 26.12
N SER A 286 -11.06 7.72 26.47
CA SER A 286 -10.97 6.28 26.17
C SER A 286 -10.90 5.98 24.67
N VAL A 287 -11.46 6.85 23.82
CA VAL A 287 -11.41 6.69 22.35
C VAL A 287 -10.00 6.80 21.78
N ASN A 288 -9.11 7.52 22.47
CA ASN A 288 -7.74 7.81 22.08
C ASN A 288 -6.71 6.99 22.88
N ALA A 289 -7.18 6.08 23.73
CA ALA A 289 -6.35 5.20 24.53
C ALA A 289 -5.92 3.96 23.72
N ALA A 290 -5.04 3.14 24.29
CA ALA A 290 -4.67 1.82 23.77
C ALA A 290 -4.44 0.83 24.92
N ILE A 291 -4.62 -0.46 24.63
CA ILE A 291 -4.21 -1.55 25.53
C ILE A 291 -2.80 -1.97 25.12
N GLU A 292 -1.86 -1.89 26.06
CA GLU A 292 -0.50 -2.41 25.93
C GLU A 292 -0.33 -3.65 26.81
N ASN A 293 0.40 -4.64 26.29
CA ASN A 293 0.72 -5.91 26.98
C ASN A 293 -0.48 -6.69 27.56
N ASN A 294 -1.70 -6.39 27.12
CA ASN A 294 -2.96 -6.94 27.62
C ASN A 294 -3.23 -6.71 29.12
N ASP A 295 -2.49 -5.83 29.78
CA ASP A 295 -2.63 -5.54 31.21
C ASP A 295 -2.61 -4.04 31.55
N THR A 296 -2.17 -3.20 30.62
CA THR A 296 -1.93 -1.78 30.85
C THR A 296 -2.73 -0.94 29.85
N ILE A 297 -3.44 0.07 30.35
CA ILE A 297 -4.13 1.06 29.52
C ILE A 297 -3.26 2.31 29.42
N VAL A 298 -2.99 2.74 28.18
CA VAL A 298 -2.25 3.97 27.88
C VAL A 298 -3.21 5.02 27.35
N TYR A 299 -3.38 6.10 28.13
CA TYR A 299 -4.07 7.31 27.70
C TYR A 299 -3.07 8.29 27.08
N ARG A 300 -3.53 9.04 26.07
CA ARG A 300 -2.72 10.04 25.36
C ARG A 300 -3.42 11.40 25.41
N ASP A 301 -2.64 12.43 25.69
CA ASP A 301 -3.09 13.84 25.76
C ASP A 301 -3.04 14.55 24.40
N TYR A 302 -2.40 13.94 23.40
CA TYR A 302 -2.39 14.33 22.00
C TYR A 302 -3.23 13.36 21.15
N MET A 303 -3.75 13.81 20.01
CA MET A 303 -4.50 12.99 19.08
C MET A 303 -3.87 13.00 17.68
N ASP A 304 -3.26 11.87 17.32
CA ASP A 304 -2.67 11.64 16.01
C ASP A 304 -3.66 10.84 15.15
N ILE A 305 -4.19 11.45 14.09
CA ILE A 305 -5.24 10.83 13.26
C ILE A 305 -4.64 10.23 12.00
N SER A 306 -4.71 8.90 11.90
CA SER A 306 -4.46 8.15 10.67
C SER A 306 -5.60 8.37 9.67
N ILE A 307 -5.28 8.77 8.45
CA ILE A 307 -6.27 9.00 7.40
C ILE A 307 -6.05 7.99 6.29
N ALA A 308 -7.07 7.17 6.04
CA ALA A 308 -6.99 6.14 5.02
C ALA A 308 -7.02 6.77 3.62
N VAL A 309 -5.95 6.58 2.85
CA VAL A 309 -5.79 7.08 1.48
C VAL A 309 -5.64 5.89 0.53
N ALA A 310 -6.49 5.83 -0.49
CA ALA A 310 -6.34 4.85 -1.55
C ALA A 310 -5.28 5.29 -2.57
N THR A 311 -4.36 4.38 -2.88
CA THR A 311 -3.31 4.52 -3.89
C THR A 311 -3.41 3.37 -4.88
N PRO A 312 -2.77 3.46 -6.07
CA PRO A 312 -2.75 2.35 -7.03
C PRO A 312 -2.13 1.06 -6.46
N LYS A 313 -1.16 1.17 -5.54
CA LYS A 313 -0.53 0.03 -4.87
C LYS A 313 -1.38 -0.56 -3.74
N GLY A 314 -2.39 0.16 -3.26
CA GLY A 314 -3.27 -0.29 -2.17
C GLY A 314 -3.69 0.81 -1.21
N LEU A 315 -4.13 0.40 -0.02
CA LEU A 315 -4.53 1.32 1.04
C LEU A 315 -3.33 1.67 1.92
N VAL A 316 -3.07 2.96 2.11
CA VAL A 316 -2.05 3.46 3.05
C VAL A 316 -2.71 4.39 4.07
N THR A 317 -2.14 4.48 5.27
CA THR A 317 -2.72 5.24 6.39
C THR A 317 -1.72 6.24 6.96
N PRO A 318 -1.42 7.33 6.23
CA PRO A 318 -0.59 8.40 6.77
C PRO A 318 -1.24 9.08 7.99
N VAL A 319 -0.43 9.67 8.85
CA VAL A 319 -0.82 10.19 10.17
C VAL A 319 -0.68 11.72 10.19
N VAL A 320 -1.78 12.41 10.51
CA VAL A 320 -1.76 13.83 10.86
C VAL A 320 -1.55 13.94 12.36
N ARG A 321 -0.48 14.64 12.76
CA ARG A 321 -0.07 14.72 14.17
C ARG A 321 -0.69 15.90 14.90
N ASN A 322 -0.92 15.74 16.21
CA ASN A 322 -1.39 16.80 17.13
C ASN A 322 -2.65 17.54 16.63
N VAL A 323 -3.65 16.79 16.16
CA VAL A 323 -4.86 17.36 15.55
C VAL A 323 -5.64 18.25 16.53
N GLU A 324 -5.54 17.98 17.83
CA GLU A 324 -6.15 18.80 18.89
C GLU A 324 -5.60 20.24 18.95
N SER A 325 -4.38 20.44 18.48
CA SER A 325 -3.68 21.73 18.46
C SER A 325 -3.83 22.48 17.14
N LEU A 326 -4.29 21.81 16.07
CA LEU A 326 -4.37 22.38 14.73
C LEU A 326 -5.75 22.99 14.41
N SER A 327 -5.75 24.03 13.58
CA SER A 327 -6.99 24.55 12.99
C SER A 327 -7.52 23.61 11.89
N VAL A 328 -8.79 23.75 11.51
CA VAL A 328 -9.39 22.97 10.41
C VAL A 328 -8.58 23.12 9.10
N LEU A 329 -8.05 24.32 8.83
CA LEU A 329 -7.27 24.58 7.62
C LEU A 329 -5.87 23.97 7.68
N ASP A 330 -5.23 24.00 8.85
CA ASP A 330 -3.92 23.38 9.03
C ASP A 330 -4.02 21.85 8.88
N ILE A 331 -5.10 21.26 9.39
CA ILE A 331 -5.38 19.84 9.19
C ILE A 331 -5.57 19.55 7.69
N GLU A 332 -6.37 20.33 6.97
CA GLU A 332 -6.56 20.13 5.52
C GLU A 332 -5.25 20.30 4.73
N LYS A 333 -4.38 21.21 5.15
CA LYS A 333 -3.04 21.38 4.56
C LYS A 333 -2.20 20.11 4.73
N GLU A 334 -2.13 19.56 5.95
CA GLU A 334 -1.38 18.34 6.22
C GLU A 334 -1.96 17.13 5.47
N ILE A 335 -3.29 16.99 5.46
CA ILE A 335 -3.98 15.97 4.67
C ILE A 335 -3.64 16.09 3.19
N SER A 336 -3.64 17.31 2.65
CA SER A 336 -3.28 17.53 1.24
C SER A 336 -1.82 17.18 0.96
N ASN A 337 -0.89 17.43 1.90
CA ASN A 337 0.52 17.12 1.75
C ASN A 337 0.77 15.62 1.78
N LEU A 338 0.23 14.94 2.80
CA LEU A 338 0.32 13.49 2.95
C LEU A 338 -0.40 12.76 1.80
N GLY A 339 -1.54 13.28 1.35
CA GLY A 339 -2.27 12.74 0.20
C GLY A 339 -1.50 12.86 -1.12
N LYS A 340 -0.71 13.91 -1.31
CA LYS A 340 0.21 14.03 -2.47
C LYS A 340 1.35 13.02 -2.35
N LYS A 341 2.05 12.98 -1.21
CA LYS A 341 3.10 11.98 -0.95
C LYS A 341 2.62 10.55 -1.16
N ALA A 342 1.40 10.23 -0.71
CA ALA A 342 0.80 8.90 -0.88
C ALA A 342 0.60 8.53 -2.35
N ARG A 343 0.04 9.45 -3.15
CA ARG A 343 -0.17 9.21 -4.59
C ARG A 343 1.14 9.12 -5.36
N ASP A 344 2.14 9.91 -4.95
CA ASP A 344 3.46 9.95 -5.57
C ASP A 344 4.38 8.81 -5.09
N GLY A 345 3.93 7.97 -4.14
CA GLY A 345 4.73 6.87 -3.57
C GLY A 345 5.90 7.33 -2.70
N LYS A 346 5.86 8.54 -2.15
CA LYS A 346 6.93 9.18 -1.35
C LYS A 346 6.64 9.21 0.15
N LEU A 347 5.73 8.37 0.64
CA LEU A 347 5.48 8.27 2.08
C LEU A 347 6.64 7.58 2.76
N THR A 348 7.10 8.18 3.85
CA THR A 348 8.11 7.58 4.73
C THR A 348 7.43 6.66 5.76
N LEU A 349 8.22 5.82 6.42
CA LEU A 349 7.72 4.99 7.51
C LEU A 349 7.17 5.85 8.68
N GLU A 350 7.82 6.98 8.94
CA GLU A 350 7.41 7.93 9.99
C GLU A 350 6.06 8.59 9.70
N ASP A 351 5.76 8.83 8.42
CA ASP A 351 4.47 9.38 7.99
C ASP A 351 3.32 8.39 8.28
N MET A 352 3.57 7.08 8.44
CA MET A 352 2.56 6.04 8.64
C MET A 352 2.50 5.48 10.07
N ALA A 353 3.46 5.85 10.92
CA ALA A 353 3.61 5.27 12.26
C ALA A 353 3.04 6.18 13.36
N GLY A 354 2.51 5.55 14.42
CA GLY A 354 2.17 6.23 15.67
C GLY A 354 0.79 6.88 15.73
N GLY A 355 -0.08 6.66 14.74
CA GLY A 355 -1.47 7.14 14.82
C GLY A 355 -2.24 6.51 15.98
N THR A 356 -3.07 7.30 16.65
CA THR A 356 -3.84 6.92 17.83
C THR A 356 -5.32 6.69 17.54
N PHE A 357 -5.82 7.28 16.44
CA PHE A 357 -7.17 7.13 15.94
C PHE A 357 -7.17 7.07 14.42
N THR A 358 -8.14 6.37 13.80
CA THR A 358 -8.25 6.30 12.33
C THR A 358 -9.54 6.92 11.83
N ILE A 359 -9.46 7.69 10.75
CA ILE A 359 -10.62 8.06 9.93
C ILE A 359 -10.49 7.42 8.56
N SER A 360 -11.51 6.67 8.15
CA SER A 360 -11.61 6.04 6.84
C SER A 360 -12.82 6.57 6.10
N ASN A 361 -12.64 7.02 4.86
CA ASN A 361 -13.71 7.57 4.04
C ASN A 361 -14.04 6.63 2.87
N GLY A 362 -15.04 5.77 3.06
CA GLY A 362 -15.59 4.92 2.01
C GLY A 362 -16.57 5.64 1.08
N GLY A 363 -17.01 6.84 1.46
CA GLY A 363 -17.98 7.64 0.71
C GLY A 363 -17.50 8.08 -0.66
N VAL A 364 -16.18 8.27 -0.84
CA VAL A 364 -15.58 8.56 -2.14
C VAL A 364 -15.77 7.44 -3.17
N PHE A 365 -16.03 6.21 -2.72
CA PHE A 365 -16.32 5.04 -3.56
C PHE A 365 -17.82 4.73 -3.67
N GLY A 366 -18.69 5.60 -3.18
CA GLY A 366 -20.15 5.41 -3.22
C GLY A 366 -20.70 4.46 -2.14
N SER A 367 -19.91 4.11 -1.13
CA SER A 367 -20.37 3.29 -0.01
C SER A 367 -21.52 3.97 0.76
N LEU A 368 -22.59 3.21 1.06
CA LEU A 368 -23.73 3.70 1.83
C LEU A 368 -23.38 3.81 3.32
N TYR A 369 -22.99 2.68 3.91
CA TYR A 369 -22.32 2.56 5.21
C TYR A 369 -21.64 1.20 5.31
N GLY A 370 -20.64 1.08 6.19
CA GLY A 370 -19.93 -0.16 6.50
C GLY A 370 -19.29 -0.09 7.88
N THR A 371 -18.79 -1.23 8.35
CA THR A 371 -18.11 -1.35 9.65
C THR A 371 -16.59 -1.35 9.41
N PRO A 372 -15.89 -0.23 9.61
CA PRO A 372 -14.43 -0.20 9.46
C PRO A 372 -13.74 -1.15 10.45
N ILE A 373 -12.60 -1.71 10.06
CA ILE A 373 -11.78 -2.56 10.94
C ILE A 373 -10.77 -1.66 11.66
N ILE A 374 -10.61 -1.87 12.96
CA ILE A 374 -9.69 -1.11 13.81
C ILE A 374 -8.24 -1.36 13.37
N ASN A 375 -7.43 -0.30 13.30
CA ASN A 375 -6.00 -0.44 13.04
C ASN A 375 -5.25 -0.59 14.37
N ILE A 376 -4.88 -1.82 14.74
CA ILE A 376 -4.12 -2.08 15.99
C ILE A 376 -2.80 -1.29 16.01
N PRO A 377 -2.39 -0.71 17.16
CA PRO A 377 -2.95 -0.87 18.51
C PRO A 377 -4.01 0.16 18.91
N GLN A 378 -4.64 0.86 17.95
CA GLN A 378 -5.65 1.88 18.24
C GLN A 378 -6.93 1.28 18.84
N THR A 379 -7.70 2.10 19.54
CA THR A 379 -8.97 1.67 20.14
C THR A 379 -10.16 1.80 19.17
N ALA A 380 -10.16 2.80 18.29
CA ALA A 380 -11.33 3.14 17.50
C ALA A 380 -11.00 3.65 16.09
N VAL A 381 -11.97 3.48 15.19
CA VAL A 381 -11.94 3.96 13.82
C VAL A 381 -13.30 4.55 13.43
N LEU A 382 -13.27 5.76 12.85
CA LEU A 382 -14.44 6.45 12.30
C LEU A 382 -14.55 6.22 10.80
N GLY A 383 -15.68 5.65 10.39
CA GLY A 383 -16.08 5.47 8.99
C GLY A 383 -16.97 6.61 8.51
N LEU A 384 -16.50 7.34 7.51
CA LEU A 384 -17.25 8.35 6.77
C LEU A 384 -17.76 7.75 5.45
N HIS A 385 -19.03 8.01 5.11
CA HIS A 385 -19.71 7.39 3.97
C HIS A 385 -20.28 8.40 2.99
N GLY A 386 -20.96 7.91 1.94
CA GLY A 386 -21.46 8.74 0.86
C GLY A 386 -22.52 9.72 1.34
N VAL A 387 -22.42 10.98 0.89
CA VAL A 387 -23.46 11.98 1.08
C VAL A 387 -24.54 11.77 0.03
N LYS A 388 -25.80 11.57 0.46
CA LYS A 388 -26.95 11.41 -0.44
C LYS A 388 -28.07 12.35 -0.02
N GLN A 389 -28.78 12.91 -1.00
CA GLN A 389 -30.00 13.68 -0.73
C GLN A 389 -31.08 12.73 -0.19
N ARG A 390 -31.64 13.04 0.98
CA ARG A 390 -32.68 12.26 1.63
C ARG A 390 -33.81 13.17 2.13
N PRO A 391 -35.07 12.72 2.07
CA PRO A 391 -36.17 13.42 2.71
C PRO A 391 -36.02 13.31 4.24
N VAL A 392 -35.91 14.45 4.92
CA VAL A 392 -35.80 14.53 6.39
C VAL A 392 -36.87 15.49 6.90
N VAL A 393 -37.47 15.15 8.03
CA VAL A 393 -38.40 16.04 8.73
C VAL A 393 -37.57 17.06 9.53
N VAL A 394 -37.57 18.31 9.08
CA VAL A 394 -36.91 19.42 9.78
C VAL A 394 -37.80 20.00 10.87
N ALA A 395 -37.24 20.90 11.68
CA ALA A 395 -37.98 21.64 12.71
C ALA A 395 -39.26 22.27 12.12
N GLY A 396 -40.38 22.11 12.82
CA GLY A 396 -41.70 22.56 12.35
C GLY A 396 -42.43 21.56 11.45
N GLY A 397 -41.96 20.31 11.34
CA GLY A 397 -42.68 19.20 10.70
C GLY A 397 -42.64 19.21 9.16
N LYS A 398 -41.83 20.08 8.55
CA LYS A 398 -41.66 20.14 7.09
C LYS A 398 -40.74 19.03 6.62
N ILE A 399 -41.04 18.42 5.48
CA ILE A 399 -40.15 17.45 4.83
C ILE A 399 -39.29 18.23 3.84
N GLU A 400 -37.97 18.17 4.01
CA GLU A 400 -37.01 18.82 3.13
C GLU A 400 -35.95 17.81 2.66
N ALA A 401 -35.45 18.00 1.44
CA ALA A 401 -34.32 17.22 0.94
C ALA A 401 -33.03 17.74 1.57
N ARG A 402 -32.34 16.89 2.34
CA ARG A 402 -31.10 17.23 3.03
C ARG A 402 -29.95 16.31 2.59
N PRO A 403 -28.72 16.83 2.42
CA PRO A 403 -27.53 16.01 2.15
C PRO A 403 -27.13 15.25 3.42
N MET A 404 -27.56 14.00 3.53
CA MET A 404 -27.31 13.16 4.70
C MET A 404 -26.11 12.22 4.47
N MET A 405 -25.33 12.01 5.52
CA MET A 405 -24.24 11.04 5.57
C MET A 405 -24.44 10.08 6.75
N TYR A 406 -24.02 8.83 6.60
CA TYR A 406 -23.89 7.90 7.73
C TYR A 406 -22.47 7.90 8.28
N LEU A 407 -22.37 8.00 9.60
CA LEU A 407 -21.14 7.84 10.36
C LEU A 407 -21.19 6.48 11.05
N ALA A 408 -20.10 5.73 10.99
CA ALA A 408 -19.92 4.49 11.73
C ALA A 408 -18.71 4.62 12.64
N LEU A 409 -18.86 4.36 13.93
CA LEU A 409 -17.73 4.27 14.85
C LEU A 409 -17.57 2.82 15.27
N THR A 410 -16.47 2.20 14.86
CA THR A 410 -16.07 0.87 15.36
C THR A 410 -15.02 1.07 16.44
N TYR A 411 -15.23 0.45 17.60
CA TYR A 411 -14.35 0.59 18.75
C TYR A 411 -14.20 -0.75 19.49
N ASP A 412 -13.10 -0.90 20.23
CA ASP A 412 -12.88 -2.05 21.10
C ASP A 412 -13.68 -1.91 22.40
N HIS A 413 -14.65 -2.80 22.61
CA HIS A 413 -15.52 -2.78 23.78
C HIS A 413 -14.79 -3.16 25.09
N ARG A 414 -13.53 -3.59 25.01
CA ARG A 414 -12.66 -3.72 26.20
C ARG A 414 -12.22 -2.36 26.73
N MET A 415 -12.20 -1.33 25.87
CA MET A 415 -11.73 0.02 26.16
C MET A 415 -12.84 1.05 26.28
N MET A 416 -13.89 0.93 25.45
CA MET A 416 -15.01 1.86 25.43
C MET A 416 -16.33 1.14 25.63
N ASP A 417 -17.20 1.75 26.43
CA ASP A 417 -18.58 1.27 26.58
C ASP A 417 -19.52 1.85 25.51
N GLY A 418 -20.68 1.19 25.33
CA GLY A 418 -21.76 1.66 24.44
C GLY A 418 -22.17 3.13 24.66
N ARG A 419 -22.23 3.57 25.92
CA ARG A 419 -22.54 4.97 26.26
C ARG A 419 -21.49 5.93 25.71
N GLU A 420 -20.21 5.60 25.87
CA GLU A 420 -19.09 6.45 25.43
C GLU A 420 -19.03 6.55 23.91
N GLY A 421 -19.17 5.42 23.20
CA GLY A 421 -19.23 5.39 21.74
C GLY A 421 -20.39 6.22 21.17
N VAL A 422 -21.57 6.13 21.78
CA VAL A 422 -22.74 6.94 21.37
C VAL A 422 -22.54 8.43 21.66
N ILE A 423 -22.00 8.79 22.83
CA ILE A 423 -21.72 10.20 23.17
C ILE A 423 -20.68 10.79 22.22
N PHE A 424 -19.59 10.07 21.96
CA PHE A 424 -18.54 10.51 21.03
C PHE A 424 -19.10 10.75 19.63
N LEU A 425 -19.83 9.79 19.07
CA LEU A 425 -20.40 9.91 17.72
C LEU A 425 -21.50 10.97 17.63
N LYS A 426 -22.30 11.14 18.69
CA LYS A 426 -23.29 12.22 18.80
C LYS A 426 -22.61 13.59 18.85
N THR A 427 -21.52 13.74 19.59
CA THR A 427 -20.77 15.00 19.69
C THR A 427 -20.19 15.39 18.34
N ILE A 428 -19.60 14.44 17.60
CA ILE A 428 -19.15 14.68 16.22
C ILE A 428 -20.32 15.11 15.34
N LYS A 429 -21.46 14.42 15.39
CA LYS A 429 -22.67 14.80 14.63
C LYS A 429 -23.06 16.26 14.91
N GLU A 430 -23.17 16.66 16.18
CA GLU A 430 -23.58 18.01 16.56
C GLU A 430 -22.58 19.10 16.12
N LEU A 431 -21.29 18.80 16.15
CA LEU A 431 -20.23 19.70 15.68
C LEU A 431 -20.22 19.86 14.15
N ILE A 432 -20.62 18.83 13.41
CA ILE A 432 -20.68 18.87 11.95
C ILE A 432 -21.98 19.54 11.47
N GLU A 433 -23.10 19.31 12.15
CA GLU A 433 -24.39 19.96 11.88
C GLU A 433 -24.35 21.46 12.20
N ASP A 434 -23.53 21.87 13.17
CA ASP A 434 -23.24 23.27 13.46
C ASP A 434 -21.73 23.54 13.64
N PRO A 435 -20.99 23.75 12.53
CA PRO A 435 -19.54 23.94 12.55
C PRO A 435 -19.05 25.11 13.41
N ARG A 436 -19.92 26.09 13.70
CA ARG A 436 -19.58 27.24 14.56
C ARG A 436 -19.29 26.81 16.00
N LYS A 437 -19.89 25.71 16.46
CA LYS A 437 -19.62 25.15 17.80
C LYS A 437 -18.17 24.73 17.97
N MET A 438 -17.49 24.31 16.90
CA MET A 438 -16.06 23.96 16.94
C MET A 438 -15.15 25.14 17.26
N LEU A 439 -15.62 26.38 17.16
CA LEU A 439 -14.88 27.58 17.58
C LEU A 439 -15.10 27.92 19.05
N LEU A 440 -16.17 27.41 19.65
CA LEU A 440 -16.56 27.70 21.04
C LEU A 440 -16.05 26.63 22.03
N MET A 441 -15.52 25.51 21.51
CA MET A 441 -14.97 24.36 22.25
C MET A 441 -13.50 24.16 21.90
#